data_AF-A0A0D5A1R9-F1
#
_entry.id   AF-A0A0D5A1R9-F1
#
_cell.length_a   1.000
_cell.length_b   1.000
_cell.length_c   1.000
_cell.angle_alpha   90.00
_cell.angle_beta   90.00
_cell.angle_gamma   90.00
#
_symmetry.space_group_name_H-M   'P 1'
#
loop_
_entity.id
_entity.type
_entity.pdbx_description
1 polymer ?
#
loop_
_entity_poly.entity_id
_entity_poly.type
_entity_poly.pdbx_seq_one_letter_code
_entity_poly.pdbx_strand_id
1 'polypeptide(L)'
;MELKKLKVVTTRMAGYTGVLGPVRFTDGVSDEYLPRHIRDRMAASMEFLEIDQDGNEEPAGAQNRLLREYKERAPQVPDLKRQTAAEKAAEIASNQVVNAKVPAIETRESLEAIAEKSGIKGLREIGNKWSVKHRSIPTLIEMILDAQEKAVSKRTQKDAPVVETPAVVEEKVDQAEDSTIDPAVAAEALRLEAEAKAEADAFAAAEALKAAAATGDLAAAITAETAE
;
A
#
# COMPACT_ATOMS: atom_id res chain seq x y z
N MET A 1 20.39 -5.65 3.70
CA MET A 1 20.81 -6.51 4.83
C MET A 1 22.31 -6.73 4.70
N GLU A 2 23.09 -6.40 5.72
CA GLU A 2 24.54 -6.63 5.67
C GLU A 2 24.85 -8.14 5.70
N LEU A 3 25.57 -8.59 4.69
CA LEU A 3 26.04 -9.96 4.53
C LEU A 3 27.50 -10.00 4.96
N LYS A 4 27.83 -10.79 5.99
CA LYS A 4 29.18 -10.89 6.58
C LYS A 4 29.59 -12.37 6.61
N LYS A 5 30.89 -12.66 6.57
CA LYS A 5 31.40 -14.04 6.77
C LYS A 5 31.56 -14.32 8.25
N LEU A 6 31.68 -15.60 8.62
CA LEU A 6 32.00 -16.01 9.98
C LEU A 6 33.38 -16.68 10.03
N LYS A 7 34.11 -16.42 11.10
CA LYS A 7 35.38 -17.05 11.43
C LYS A 7 35.31 -17.65 12.82
N VAL A 8 35.76 -18.89 12.97
CA VAL A 8 35.76 -19.62 14.24
C VAL A 8 36.89 -19.07 15.13
N VAL A 9 36.55 -18.66 16.35
CA VAL A 9 37.54 -18.11 17.31
C VAL A 9 38.16 -19.20 18.19
N THR A 10 37.37 -20.24 18.48
CA THR A 10 37.76 -21.30 19.43
C THR A 10 39.08 -21.95 19.02
N THR A 11 40.07 -21.94 19.92
CA THR A 11 41.45 -22.42 19.64
C THR A 11 41.50 -23.84 19.07
N ARG A 12 40.58 -24.72 19.46
CA ARG A 12 40.52 -26.12 18.98
C ARG A 12 39.90 -26.29 17.59
N MET A 13 39.25 -25.25 17.06
CA MET A 13 38.51 -25.28 15.80
C MET A 13 38.88 -24.13 14.86
N ALA A 14 39.97 -23.40 15.14
CA ALA A 14 40.42 -22.27 14.34
C ALA A 14 40.77 -22.64 12.90
N GLY A 15 41.14 -23.89 12.62
CA GLY A 15 41.38 -24.43 11.27
C GLY A 15 40.34 -25.46 10.85
N TYR A 16 39.12 -25.39 11.39
CA TYR A 16 38.08 -26.36 11.07
C TYR A 16 37.64 -26.23 9.60
N THR A 17 37.70 -27.33 8.87
CA THR A 17 37.22 -27.45 7.50
C THR A 17 36.13 -28.51 7.46
N GLY A 18 34.91 -28.09 7.13
CA GLY A 18 33.73 -28.96 7.20
C GLY A 18 32.43 -28.18 7.31
N VAL A 19 31.33 -28.92 7.52
CA VAL A 19 29.99 -28.33 7.69
C VAL A 19 29.70 -28.20 9.18
N LEU A 20 29.43 -26.97 9.63
CA LEU A 20 29.02 -26.66 10.99
C LEU A 20 27.63 -26.01 10.94
N GLY A 21 26.62 -26.75 11.40
CA GLY A 21 25.22 -26.32 11.26
C GLY A 21 24.82 -26.22 9.78
N PRO A 22 24.21 -25.10 9.34
CA PRO A 22 23.83 -24.89 7.94
C PRO A 22 24.97 -24.33 7.07
N VAL A 23 26.18 -24.11 7.62
CA VAL A 23 27.26 -23.37 6.96
C VAL A 23 28.48 -24.25 6.76
N ARG A 24 29.09 -24.19 5.58
CA ARG A 24 30.40 -24.78 5.31
C ARG A 24 31.53 -23.79 5.63
N PHE A 25 32.57 -24.30 6.27
CA PHE A 25 33.79 -23.59 6.62
C PHE A 25 34.99 -24.23 5.93
N THR A 26 35.92 -23.39 5.49
CA THR A 26 37.24 -23.75 4.99
C THR A 26 38.28 -22.98 5.80
N ASP A 27 39.20 -23.69 6.44
CA ASP A 27 40.23 -23.12 7.32
C ASP A 27 39.68 -22.19 8.40
N GLY A 28 38.52 -22.58 8.98
CA GLY A 28 37.85 -21.84 10.04
C GLY A 28 37.07 -20.60 9.57
N VAL A 29 36.99 -20.30 8.27
CA VAL A 29 36.22 -19.18 7.69
C VAL A 29 35.07 -19.71 6.84
N SER A 30 33.90 -19.07 6.90
CA SER A 30 32.75 -19.46 6.09
C SER A 30 32.99 -19.20 4.59
N ASP A 31 32.60 -20.17 3.77
CA ASP A 31 32.72 -20.06 2.31
C ASP A 31 31.80 -18.94 1.79
N GLU A 32 30.58 -18.91 2.31
CA GLU A 32 29.51 -18.00 1.92
C GLU A 32 29.37 -16.82 2.88
N TYR A 33 28.82 -15.71 2.36
CA TYR A 33 28.39 -14.59 3.17
C TYR A 33 27.01 -14.87 3.74
N LEU A 34 26.86 -14.68 5.05
CA LEU A 34 25.68 -15.13 5.76
C LEU A 34 24.78 -13.95 6.16
N PRO A 35 23.46 -14.13 6.08
CA PRO A 35 22.52 -13.17 6.62
C PRO A 35 22.59 -13.14 8.15
N ARG A 36 22.25 -11.97 8.71
CA ARG A 36 22.33 -11.67 10.15
C ARG A 36 21.73 -12.77 11.04
N HIS A 37 20.55 -13.29 10.70
CA HIS A 37 19.86 -14.28 11.53
C HIS A 37 20.60 -15.61 11.61
N ILE A 38 21.31 -16.04 10.56
CA ILE A 38 22.15 -17.25 10.59
C ILE A 38 23.38 -16.98 11.45
N ARG A 39 24.00 -15.80 11.29
CA ARG A 39 25.18 -15.40 12.08
C ARG A 39 24.90 -15.38 13.57
N ASP A 40 23.78 -14.78 13.97
CA ASP A 40 23.34 -14.74 15.36
C ASP A 40 23.01 -16.14 15.90
N ARG A 41 22.37 -17.00 15.09
CA ARG A 41 22.06 -18.38 15.49
C ARG A 41 23.32 -19.20 15.71
N MET A 42 24.34 -19.05 14.87
CA MET A 42 25.63 -19.72 15.03
C MET A 42 26.36 -19.20 16.27
N ALA A 43 26.40 -17.88 16.44
CA ALA A 43 27.02 -17.20 17.58
C ALA A 43 26.37 -17.50 18.94
N ALA A 44 25.11 -17.96 18.95
CA ALA A 44 24.45 -18.41 20.18
C ALA A 44 25.05 -19.72 20.74
N SER A 45 25.64 -20.56 19.89
CA SER A 45 26.21 -21.85 20.29
C SER A 45 27.72 -21.79 20.54
N MET A 46 28.44 -20.96 19.80
CA MET A 46 29.90 -20.84 19.87
C MET A 46 30.37 -19.42 19.58
N GLU A 47 31.60 -19.10 19.96
CA GLU A 47 32.22 -17.81 19.67
C GLU A 47 32.73 -17.74 18.23
N PHE A 48 32.23 -16.75 17.48
CA PHE A 48 32.66 -16.44 16.12
C PHE A 48 33.04 -14.96 15.99
N LEU A 49 33.86 -14.66 14.98
CA LEU A 49 34.08 -13.31 14.47
C LEU A 49 33.35 -13.15 13.13
N GLU A 50 32.65 -12.05 12.96
CA GLU A 50 32.11 -11.60 11.69
C GLU A 50 33.20 -10.89 10.89
N ILE A 51 33.31 -11.20 9.60
CA ILE A 51 34.22 -10.52 8.68
C ILE A 51 33.40 -9.76 7.65
N ASP A 52 33.64 -8.45 7.57
CA ASP A 52 33.00 -7.56 6.61
C ASP A 52 33.63 -7.67 5.22
N GLN A 53 32.98 -7.07 4.22
CA GLN A 53 33.53 -7.00 2.86
C GLN A 53 34.89 -6.27 2.83
N ASP A 54 35.10 -5.35 3.77
CA ASP A 54 36.35 -4.60 3.94
C ASP A 54 37.41 -5.37 4.76
N GLY A 55 37.10 -6.60 5.20
CA GLY A 55 38.02 -7.43 5.98
C GLY A 55 38.10 -7.06 7.48
N ASN A 56 37.23 -6.18 7.97
CA ASN A 56 37.14 -5.87 9.39
C ASN A 56 36.56 -7.06 10.16
N GLU A 57 37.24 -7.46 11.23
CA GLU A 57 36.80 -8.55 12.12
C GLU A 57 36.10 -7.99 13.36
N GLU A 58 34.88 -8.45 13.62
CA GLU A 58 34.08 -8.02 14.77
C GLU A 58 33.48 -9.24 15.52
N PRO A 59 33.28 -9.19 16.84
CA PRO A 59 32.62 -10.28 17.56
C PRO A 59 31.18 -10.52 17.07
N ALA A 60 30.87 -11.77 16.69
CA ALA A 60 29.56 -12.17 16.21
C ALA A 60 28.52 -12.25 17.34
N GLY A 61 27.25 -12.11 16.99
CA GLY A 61 26.12 -12.45 17.86
C GLY A 61 25.34 -11.27 18.44
N ALA A 62 24.11 -11.58 18.88
CA ALA A 62 23.16 -10.59 19.36
C ALA A 62 23.64 -9.87 20.63
N GLN A 63 24.36 -10.57 21.52
CA GLN A 63 24.88 -10.03 22.78
C GLN A 63 25.94 -8.95 22.51
N ASN A 64 26.91 -9.24 21.65
CA ASN A 64 27.96 -8.30 21.26
C ASN A 64 27.39 -7.09 20.52
N ARG A 65 26.38 -7.34 19.68
CA ARG A 65 25.66 -6.28 19.00
C ARG A 65 24.90 -5.37 19.96
N LEU A 66 24.21 -5.92 20.96
CA LEU A 66 23.55 -5.12 21.99
C LEU A 66 24.53 -4.22 22.73
N LEU A 67 25.73 -4.71 23.04
CA LEU A 67 26.77 -3.91 23.69
C LEU A 67 27.28 -2.76 22.79
N ARG A 68 27.42 -3.02 21.49
CA ARG A 68 27.88 -2.03 20.50
C ARG A 68 26.81 -0.99 20.19
N GLU A 69 25.61 -1.46 19.87
CA GLU A 69 24.47 -0.65 19.42
C GLU A 69 23.75 0.04 20.58
N TYR A 70 24.05 -0.28 21.85
CA TYR A 70 23.47 0.40 23.01
C TYR A 70 23.64 1.93 22.98
N LYS A 71 24.73 2.41 22.37
CA LYS A 71 25.03 3.85 22.24
C LYS A 71 24.36 4.49 21.03
N GLU A 72 23.83 3.70 20.10
CA GLU A 72 23.10 4.22 18.97
C GLU A 72 21.74 4.72 19.44
N ARG A 73 21.52 6.02 19.30
CA ARG A 73 20.24 6.66 19.57
C ARG A 73 19.48 6.76 18.25
N ALA A 74 18.21 6.34 18.27
CA ALA A 74 17.32 6.58 17.16
C ALA A 74 17.29 8.09 16.85
N PRO A 75 17.29 8.49 15.57
CA PRO A 75 17.13 9.90 15.20
C PRO A 75 15.81 10.39 15.78
N GLN A 76 15.88 11.40 16.66
CA GLN A 76 14.69 12.01 17.21
C GLN A 76 14.00 12.80 16.10
N VAL A 77 12.82 12.33 15.70
CA VAL A 77 11.95 13.12 14.85
C VAL A 77 11.55 14.36 15.65
N PRO A 78 11.77 15.58 15.12
CA PRO A 78 11.38 16.79 15.84
C PRO A 78 9.87 16.80 16.07
N ASP A 79 9.45 17.42 17.17
CA ASP A 79 8.03 17.55 17.52
C ASP A 79 7.23 18.13 16.35
N LEU A 80 6.08 17.49 16.07
CA LEU A 80 5.16 17.95 15.05
C LEU A 80 4.65 19.34 15.42
N LYS A 81 4.98 20.34 14.60
CA LYS A 81 4.45 21.69 14.75
C LYS A 81 2.96 21.68 14.43
N ARG A 82 2.17 22.38 15.25
CA ARG A 82 0.76 22.61 14.94
C ARG A 82 0.66 23.43 13.66
N GLN A 83 -0.25 23.02 12.78
CA GLN A 83 -0.60 23.77 11.58
C GLN A 83 -1.05 25.18 11.96
N THR A 84 -0.52 26.18 11.26
CA THR A 84 -0.95 27.57 11.45
C THR A 84 -2.35 27.80 10.85
N ALA A 85 -3.06 28.82 11.33
CA ALA A 85 -4.36 29.19 10.76
C ALA A 85 -4.28 29.52 9.26
N ALA A 86 -3.15 30.05 8.80
CA ALA A 86 -2.89 30.38 7.40
C ALA A 86 -2.75 29.11 6.54
N GLU A 87 -1.99 28.12 7.01
CA GLU A 87 -1.84 26.84 6.31
C GLU A 87 -3.15 26.07 6.26
N LYS A 88 -3.93 26.09 7.35
CA LYS A 88 -5.27 25.47 7.38
C LYS A 88 -6.22 26.13 6.38
N ALA A 89 -6.20 27.46 6.27
CA ALA A 89 -7.00 28.18 5.29
C ALA A 89 -6.58 27.87 3.85
N ALA A 90 -5.27 27.75 3.60
CA ALA A 90 -4.72 27.37 2.30
C ALA A 90 -5.13 25.94 1.90
N GLU A 91 -5.10 24.99 2.85
CA GLU A 91 -5.52 23.60 2.64
C GLU A 91 -7.03 23.49 2.38
N ILE A 92 -7.85 24.24 3.11
CA ILE A 92 -9.30 24.29 2.84
C ILE A 92 -9.56 24.85 1.43
N ALA A 93 -8.84 25.90 1.05
CA ALA A 93 -8.95 26.51 -0.28
C ALA A 93 -8.39 25.62 -1.41
N SER A 94 -7.41 24.74 -1.15
CA SER A 94 -6.99 23.73 -2.12
C SER A 94 -8.03 22.62 -2.25
N ASN A 95 -8.51 22.09 -1.13
CA ASN A 95 -9.49 21.00 -1.13
C ASN A 95 -10.82 21.41 -1.77
N GLN A 96 -11.25 22.67 -1.65
CA GLN A 96 -12.44 23.18 -2.34
C GLN A 96 -12.29 23.22 -3.86
N VAL A 97 -11.09 23.45 -4.40
CA VAL A 97 -10.85 23.47 -5.85
C VAL A 97 -10.81 22.05 -6.43
N VAL A 98 -10.25 21.11 -5.67
CA VAL A 98 -10.19 19.69 -6.07
C VAL A 98 -11.58 19.06 -6.00
N ASN A 99 -12.31 19.27 -4.89
CA ASN A 99 -13.62 18.67 -4.64
C ASN A 99 -14.79 19.39 -5.32
N ALA A 100 -14.55 20.51 -6.01
CA ALA A 100 -15.59 21.13 -6.82
C ALA A 100 -16.07 20.14 -7.90
N LYS A 101 -17.37 19.80 -7.88
CA LYS A 101 -18.00 18.94 -8.90
C LYS A 101 -18.01 19.68 -10.23
N VAL A 102 -17.04 19.37 -11.09
CA VAL A 102 -16.95 19.96 -12.43
C VAL A 102 -18.02 19.33 -13.33
N PRO A 103 -18.82 20.14 -14.06
CA PRO A 103 -19.75 19.61 -15.05
C PRO A 103 -19.00 18.81 -16.13
N ALA A 104 -19.68 17.87 -16.81
CA ALA A 104 -19.08 17.11 -17.89
C ALA A 104 -18.41 18.03 -18.93
N ILE A 105 -17.17 17.68 -19.31
CA ILE A 105 -16.41 18.36 -20.36
C ILE A 105 -16.91 17.80 -21.69
N GLU A 106 -17.34 18.69 -22.58
CA GLU A 106 -17.90 18.36 -23.89
C GLU A 106 -16.93 18.80 -24.97
N THR A 107 -16.69 17.97 -25.98
CA THR A 107 -15.85 18.36 -27.13
C THR A 107 -16.61 19.31 -28.04
N ARG A 108 -15.87 20.09 -28.87
CA ARG A 108 -16.47 20.99 -29.85
C ARG A 108 -17.46 20.27 -30.78
N GLU A 109 -17.08 19.09 -31.25
CA GLU A 109 -17.92 18.25 -32.12
C GLU A 109 -19.23 17.82 -31.43
N SER A 110 -19.17 17.49 -30.13
CA SER A 110 -20.34 17.17 -29.31
C SER A 110 -21.28 18.38 -29.21
N LEU A 111 -20.73 19.57 -28.96
CA LEU A 111 -21.50 20.82 -28.86
C LEU A 111 -22.15 21.20 -30.20
N GLU A 112 -21.45 21.02 -31.32
CA GLU A 112 -21.99 21.24 -32.66
C GLU A 112 -23.11 20.24 -33.01
N ALA A 113 -22.93 18.95 -32.69
CA ALA A 113 -23.97 17.93 -32.87
C ALA A 113 -25.21 18.18 -31.99
N ILE A 114 -25.03 18.70 -30.77
CA ILE A 114 -26.14 19.08 -29.88
C ILE A 114 -26.85 20.33 -30.40
N ALA A 115 -26.10 21.29 -30.96
CA ALA A 115 -26.65 22.48 -31.59
C ALA A 115 -27.52 22.11 -32.81
N GLU A 116 -27.11 21.14 -33.60
CA GLU A 116 -27.87 20.67 -34.76
C GLU A 116 -29.15 19.92 -34.36
N LYS A 117 -29.09 19.07 -33.33
CA LYS A 117 -30.23 18.26 -32.88
C LYS A 117 -31.26 19.02 -32.04
N SER A 118 -30.80 19.91 -31.16
CA SER A 118 -31.64 20.55 -30.12
C SER A 118 -31.65 22.07 -30.20
N GLY A 119 -30.93 22.64 -31.17
CA GLY A 119 -30.81 24.07 -31.37
C GLY A 119 -30.12 24.79 -30.22
N ILE A 120 -30.38 26.09 -30.13
CA ILE A 120 -29.83 26.94 -29.07
C ILE A 120 -30.31 26.57 -27.66
N LYS A 121 -31.42 25.82 -27.54
CA LYS A 121 -31.99 25.44 -26.24
C LYS A 121 -31.08 24.44 -25.51
N GLY A 122 -30.60 23.40 -26.19
CA GLY A 122 -29.68 22.43 -25.59
C GLY A 122 -28.32 23.04 -25.24
N LEU A 123 -27.80 23.93 -26.08
CA LEU A 123 -26.58 24.67 -25.75
C LEU A 123 -26.75 25.60 -24.53
N ARG A 124 -27.94 26.14 -24.29
CA ARG A 124 -28.22 26.94 -23.08
C ARG A 124 -28.25 26.08 -21.81
N GLU A 125 -28.74 24.85 -21.90
CA GLU A 125 -28.74 23.94 -20.74
C GLU A 125 -27.32 23.56 -20.33
N ILE A 126 -26.44 23.32 -21.30
CA ILE A 126 -25.00 23.10 -21.05
C ILE A 126 -24.32 24.39 -20.58
N GLY A 127 -24.58 25.52 -21.25
CA GLY A 127 -24.05 26.82 -20.86
C GLY A 127 -24.43 27.23 -19.44
N ASN A 128 -25.64 26.92 -18.98
CA ASN A 128 -26.07 27.18 -17.61
C ASN A 128 -25.25 26.38 -16.58
N LYS A 129 -24.81 25.15 -16.90
CA LYS A 129 -23.91 24.37 -16.01
C LYS A 129 -22.54 25.04 -15.86
N TRP A 130 -22.11 25.76 -16.89
CA TRP A 130 -20.86 26.52 -16.93
C TRP A 130 -21.03 28.01 -16.61
N SER A 131 -22.24 28.46 -16.23
CA SER A 131 -22.59 29.87 -15.99
C SER A 131 -22.37 30.81 -17.19
N VAL A 132 -22.41 30.28 -18.41
CA VAL A 132 -22.25 31.02 -19.67
C VAL A 132 -23.60 31.21 -20.37
N LYS A 133 -23.89 32.43 -20.85
CA LYS A 133 -25.13 32.75 -21.57
C LYS A 133 -24.83 33.64 -22.78
N HIS A 134 -25.28 33.23 -23.97
CA HIS A 134 -25.18 34.05 -25.18
C HIS A 134 -26.38 33.85 -26.12
N ARG A 135 -26.52 34.69 -27.16
CA ARG A 135 -27.60 34.64 -28.15
C ARG A 135 -27.24 33.93 -29.46
N SER A 136 -25.97 33.90 -29.84
CA SER A 136 -25.46 33.18 -31.02
C SER A 136 -24.87 31.82 -30.65
N ILE A 137 -25.14 30.82 -31.48
CA ILE A 137 -24.64 29.44 -31.37
C ILE A 137 -23.11 29.37 -31.39
N PRO A 138 -22.39 29.89 -32.41
CA PRO A 138 -20.93 29.74 -32.50
C PRO A 138 -20.19 30.37 -31.32
N THR A 139 -20.58 31.59 -30.93
CA THR A 139 -20.01 32.26 -29.76
C THR A 139 -20.34 31.55 -28.44
N LEU A 140 -21.49 30.88 -28.35
CA LEU A 140 -21.87 30.15 -27.13
C LEU A 140 -21.00 28.90 -26.95
N ILE A 141 -20.66 28.23 -28.07
CA ILE A 141 -19.73 27.10 -28.09
C ILE A 141 -18.34 27.56 -27.66
N GLU A 142 -17.82 28.65 -28.25
CA GLU A 142 -16.52 29.23 -27.86
C GLU A 142 -16.46 29.58 -26.38
N MET A 143 -17.49 30.25 -25.84
CA MET A 143 -17.52 30.61 -24.42
C MET A 143 -17.62 29.39 -23.48
N ILE A 144 -18.24 28.29 -23.91
CA ILE A 144 -18.29 27.04 -23.14
C ILE A 144 -16.92 26.36 -23.14
N LEU A 145 -16.24 26.30 -24.29
CA LEU A 145 -14.89 25.74 -24.40
C LEU A 145 -13.88 26.56 -23.57
N ASP A 146 -13.94 27.88 -23.64
CA ASP A 146 -13.13 28.78 -22.80
C ASP A 146 -13.36 28.54 -21.30
N ALA A 147 -14.62 28.31 -20.88
CA ALA A 147 -14.95 28.04 -19.50
C ALA A 147 -14.43 26.67 -19.04
N GLN A 148 -14.46 25.67 -19.92
CA GLN A 148 -13.89 24.35 -19.68
C GLN A 148 -12.36 24.42 -19.57
N GLU A 149 -11.67 25.08 -20.51
CA GLU A 149 -10.22 25.25 -20.49
C GLU A 149 -9.73 26.03 -19.25
N LYS A 150 -10.46 27.07 -18.85
CA LYS A 150 -10.17 27.83 -17.61
C LYS A 150 -10.37 26.98 -16.34
N ALA A 151 -11.28 26.02 -16.35
CA ALA A 151 -11.49 25.12 -15.21
C ALA A 151 -10.40 24.03 -15.15
N VAL A 152 -9.99 23.50 -16.30
CA VAL A 152 -8.91 22.50 -16.40
C VAL A 152 -7.56 23.12 -16.02
N SER A 153 -7.21 24.28 -16.57
CA SER A 153 -5.95 24.98 -16.27
C SER A 153 -5.81 25.37 -14.80
N LYS A 154 -6.89 25.79 -14.12
CA LYS A 154 -6.88 26.09 -12.69
C LYS A 154 -6.63 24.87 -11.79
N ARG A 155 -6.93 23.66 -12.27
CA ARG A 155 -6.54 22.41 -11.59
C ARG A 155 -5.07 22.09 -11.87
N THR A 156 -4.67 22.06 -13.14
CA THR A 156 -3.30 21.72 -13.54
C THR A 156 -2.24 22.67 -12.99
N GLN A 157 -2.53 23.97 -12.87
CA GLN A 157 -1.58 24.95 -12.30
C GLN A 157 -1.43 24.86 -10.76
N LYS A 158 -2.37 24.23 -10.05
CA LYS A 158 -2.32 24.10 -8.58
C LYS A 158 -1.66 22.80 -8.11
N ASP A 159 -1.45 21.85 -9.02
CA ASP A 159 -0.73 20.58 -8.79
C ASP A 159 0.78 20.66 -9.06
N ALA A 160 1.37 21.86 -9.15
CA ALA A 160 2.81 22.03 -9.25
C ALA A 160 3.45 22.61 -7.97
N PRO A 161 3.54 21.85 -6.86
CA PRO A 161 4.79 21.77 -6.14
C PRO A 161 5.69 20.76 -6.87
N VAL A 162 6.89 21.21 -7.23
CA VAL A 162 8.02 20.36 -7.64
C VAL A 162 8.21 19.31 -6.54
N VAL A 163 7.73 18.10 -6.78
CA VAL A 163 8.19 16.91 -6.09
C VAL A 163 9.46 16.52 -6.82
N GLU A 164 10.62 16.83 -6.22
CA GLU A 164 11.83 16.07 -6.50
C GLU A 164 11.44 14.59 -6.37
N THR A 165 11.45 13.90 -7.50
CA THR A 165 11.21 12.46 -7.58
C THR A 165 12.09 11.75 -6.57
N PRO A 166 11.56 11.07 -5.53
CA PRO A 166 12.31 9.99 -4.94
C PRO A 166 12.43 8.90 -5.99
N ALA A 167 13.66 8.42 -6.19
CA ALA A 167 14.00 7.37 -7.12
C ALA A 167 13.01 6.20 -7.02
N VAL A 168 12.28 5.96 -8.10
CA VAL A 168 11.55 4.72 -8.33
C VAL A 168 12.61 3.62 -8.42
N VAL A 169 12.70 2.81 -7.38
CA VAL A 169 13.29 1.47 -7.50
C VAL A 169 12.29 0.69 -8.33
N GLU A 170 12.68 0.37 -9.57
CA GLU A 170 11.99 -0.60 -10.42
C GLU A 170 12.00 -1.95 -9.71
N GLU A 171 10.93 -2.25 -8.97
CA GLU A 171 10.63 -3.61 -8.58
C GLU A 171 10.05 -4.30 -9.81
N LYS A 172 10.91 -5.05 -10.51
CA LYS A 172 10.47 -6.06 -11.47
C LYS A 172 9.63 -7.07 -10.71
N VAL A 173 8.30 -6.95 -10.84
CA VAL A 173 7.40 -8.06 -10.57
C VAL A 173 7.58 -9.04 -11.72
N ASP A 174 8.45 -10.01 -11.51
CA ASP A 174 8.52 -11.19 -12.36
C ASP A 174 7.13 -11.84 -12.37
N GLN A 175 6.48 -11.83 -13.53
CA GLN A 175 5.30 -12.65 -13.77
C GLN A 175 5.75 -14.11 -13.74
N ALA A 176 5.58 -14.76 -12.60
CA ALA A 176 5.63 -16.20 -12.50
C ALA A 176 4.33 -16.76 -13.10
N GLU A 177 4.37 -17.06 -14.40
CA GLU A 177 3.52 -18.09 -14.98
C GLU A 177 3.98 -19.44 -14.41
N ASP A 178 3.45 -19.84 -13.25
CA ASP A 178 3.47 -21.25 -12.86
C ASP A 178 2.22 -21.61 -12.06
N SER A 179 1.21 -22.03 -12.81
CA SER A 179 -0.05 -22.59 -12.32
C SER A 179 0.19 -24.00 -11.80
N THR A 180 0.74 -24.12 -10.60
CA THR A 180 0.60 -25.35 -9.81
C THR A 180 0.44 -25.00 -8.33
N ILE A 181 -0.77 -24.55 -7.97
CA ILE A 181 -1.16 -24.48 -6.56
C ILE A 181 -1.10 -25.91 -6.01
N ASP A 182 -0.22 -26.13 -5.04
CA ASP A 182 -0.10 -27.40 -4.33
C ASP A 182 -1.50 -27.83 -3.84
N PRO A 183 -2.01 -29.03 -4.20
CA PRO A 183 -3.39 -29.45 -3.90
C PRO A 183 -3.73 -29.40 -2.40
N ALA A 184 -2.72 -29.43 -1.52
CA ALA A 184 -2.89 -29.23 -0.08
C ALA A 184 -3.31 -27.79 0.27
N VAL A 185 -2.74 -26.78 -0.40
CA VAL A 185 -3.05 -25.36 -0.15
C VAL A 185 -4.43 -24.99 -0.72
N ALA A 186 -4.83 -25.57 -1.85
CA ALA A 186 -6.17 -25.42 -2.40
C ALA A 186 -7.25 -26.05 -1.49
N ALA A 187 -6.96 -27.20 -0.89
CA ALA A 187 -7.87 -27.86 0.05
C ALA A 187 -8.02 -27.08 1.36
N GLU A 188 -6.94 -26.47 1.85
CA GLU A 188 -6.98 -25.65 3.07
C GLU A 188 -7.73 -24.33 2.86
N ALA A 189 -7.56 -23.69 1.70
CA ALA A 189 -8.32 -22.49 1.32
C ALA A 189 -9.83 -22.77 1.25
N LEU A 190 -10.25 -23.88 0.62
CA LEU A 190 -11.66 -24.27 0.57
C LEU A 190 -12.23 -24.59 1.97
N ARG A 191 -11.42 -25.15 2.88
CA ARG A 191 -11.87 -25.41 4.26
C ARG A 191 -12.06 -24.11 5.03
N LEU A 192 -11.13 -23.16 4.89
CA LEU A 192 -11.23 -21.83 5.50
C LEU A 192 -12.43 -21.04 4.97
N GLU A 193 -12.71 -21.11 3.67
CA GLU A 193 -13.90 -20.48 3.09
C GLU A 193 -15.20 -21.12 3.59
N ALA A 194 -15.23 -22.45 3.77
CA ALA A 194 -16.38 -23.14 4.33
C ALA A 194 -16.59 -22.82 5.82
N GLU A 195 -15.52 -22.74 6.61
CA GLU A 195 -15.57 -22.34 8.02
C GLU A 195 -16.05 -20.87 8.16
N ALA A 196 -15.52 -19.96 7.35
CA ALA A 196 -15.93 -18.55 7.35
C ALA A 196 -17.40 -18.37 6.94
N LYS A 197 -17.89 -19.15 5.97
CA LYS A 197 -19.29 -19.12 5.57
C LYS A 197 -20.20 -19.67 6.67
N ALA A 198 -19.83 -20.78 7.31
CA ALA A 198 -20.59 -21.34 8.42
C ALA A 198 -20.65 -20.38 9.62
N GLU A 199 -19.57 -19.65 9.91
CA GLU A 199 -19.54 -18.65 10.98
C GLU A 199 -20.42 -17.43 10.64
N ALA A 200 -20.42 -16.98 9.38
CA ALA A 200 -21.29 -15.90 8.91
C ALA A 200 -22.78 -16.29 8.97
N ASP A 201 -23.12 -17.52 8.57
CA ASP A 201 -24.49 -18.03 8.60
C ASP A 201 -24.97 -18.20 10.06
N ALA A 202 -24.11 -18.68 10.96
CA ALA A 202 -24.41 -18.77 12.39
C ALA A 202 -24.61 -17.39 13.03
N PHE A 203 -23.83 -16.38 12.64
CA PHE A 203 -24.00 -15.01 13.11
C PHE A 203 -25.33 -14.41 12.61
N ALA A 204 -25.67 -14.61 11.34
CA ALA A 204 -26.94 -14.16 10.77
C ALA A 204 -28.14 -14.83 11.44
N ALA A 205 -28.07 -16.13 11.73
CA ALA A 205 -29.10 -16.86 12.47
C ALA A 205 -29.26 -16.32 13.90
N ALA A 206 -28.17 -16.06 14.61
CA ALA A 206 -28.21 -15.49 15.96
C ALA A 206 -28.81 -14.07 15.96
N GLU A 207 -28.51 -13.25 14.96
CA GLU A 207 -29.07 -11.90 14.82
C GLU A 207 -30.57 -11.95 14.50
N ALA A 208 -31.00 -12.86 13.61
CA ALA A 208 -32.41 -13.08 13.30
C ALA A 208 -33.20 -13.55 14.53
N LEU A 209 -32.63 -14.44 15.35
CA LEU A 209 -33.27 -14.94 16.57
C LEU A 209 -33.40 -13.84 17.63
N LYS A 210 -32.39 -12.97 17.75
CA LYS A 210 -32.44 -11.78 18.62
C LYS A 210 -33.47 -10.77 18.15
N ALA A 211 -33.62 -10.57 16.84
CA ALA A 211 -34.64 -9.70 16.25
C ALA A 211 -36.06 -10.25 16.49
N ALA A 212 -36.26 -11.56 16.30
CA ALA A 212 -37.54 -12.22 16.57
C ALA A 212 -37.94 -12.21 18.05
N ALA A 213 -36.97 -12.35 18.96
CA ALA A 213 -37.20 -12.20 20.40
C ALA A 213 -37.62 -10.77 20.78
N ALA A 214 -37.11 -9.75 20.07
CA ALA A 214 -37.47 -8.36 20.30
C ALA A 214 -38.88 -8.01 19.78
N THR A 215 -39.36 -8.70 18.74
CA THR A 215 -40.70 -8.49 18.16
C THR A 215 -41.77 -9.39 18.78
N GLY A 216 -41.39 -10.35 19.63
CA GLY A 216 -42.32 -11.27 20.30
C GLY A 216 -42.86 -12.39 19.42
N ASP A 217 -42.30 -12.58 18.23
CA ASP A 217 -42.73 -13.58 17.24
C ASP A 217 -41.73 -14.74 17.14
N LEU A 218 -41.54 -15.44 18.26
CA LEU A 218 -40.61 -16.57 18.38
C LEU A 218 -41.03 -17.78 17.52
N ALA A 219 -42.30 -17.87 17.12
CA ALA A 219 -42.83 -18.97 16.32
C ALA A 219 -42.29 -18.97 14.87
N ALA A 220 -41.95 -17.80 14.32
CA ALA A 220 -41.38 -17.68 12.98
C ALA A 220 -39.88 -18.01 12.91
N ALA A 221 -39.16 -17.91 14.04
CA ALA A 221 -37.72 -18.19 14.10
C ALA A 221 -37.41 -19.71 14.17
N ILE A 222 -38.27 -20.49 14.84
CA ILE A 222 -38.06 -21.93 15.03
C ILE A 222 -38.35 -22.72 13.74
N THR A 223 -39.25 -22.25 12.88
CA THR A 223 -39.59 -22.94 11.63
C THR A 223 -38.51 -22.83 10.55
N ALA A 224 -37.63 -21.82 10.62
CA ALA A 224 -36.52 -21.64 9.69
C ALA A 224 -35.35 -22.60 9.95
N GLU A 225 -35.20 -23.12 11.18
CA GLU A 225 -34.11 -24.02 11.58
C GLU A 225 -34.41 -25.50 11.29
N THR A 226 -35.67 -25.85 10.98
CA THR A 226 -36.12 -27.24 10.73
C THR A 226 -36.30 -27.62 9.26
N ALA A 227 -35.90 -26.76 8.32
CA ALA A 227 -36.06 -27.00 6.89
C ALA A 227 -34.71 -27.07 6.14
N GLU A 228 -33.83 -27.97 6.59
CA GLU A 228 -32.76 -28.57 5.80
C GLU A 228 -32.48 -30.01 6.26
#